data_AF-A0A328RHD8-F1
#
_entry.id   AF-A0A328RHD8-F1
#
_cell.length_a   1.000
_cell.length_b   1.000
_cell.length_c   1.000
_cell.angle_alpha   90.00
_cell.angle_beta   90.00
_cell.angle_gamma   90.00
#
_symmetry.space_group_name_H-M   'P 1'
#
loop_
_entity.id
_entity.type
_entity.pdbx_description
1 polymer ?
#
loop_
_entity_poly.entity_id
_entity_poly.type
_entity_poly.pdbx_seq_one_letter_code
_entity_poly.pdbx_strand_id
1 'polypeptide(L)'
;MKKVILAVVITLLFSSTIVSKEFHERKYSTGIIAPLFGWNHFDENNNLIKVTGVNALLGYTKKKFFYPVELNEFNPFWSVGTWYGIIPYIGVGTEYLHQNGVYASFQTVYYYPSFNVGYYF
;
A
#
# COMPACT_ATOMS: atom_id res chain seq x y z
N MET A 1 12.34 3.72 -24.21
CA MET A 1 11.06 4.10 -23.56
C MET A 1 10.89 3.50 -22.17
N LYS A 2 10.97 2.17 -21.97
CA LYS A 2 10.79 1.54 -20.64
C LYS A 2 11.73 2.05 -19.52
N LYS A 3 13.00 2.33 -19.84
CA LYS A 3 14.00 2.84 -18.88
C LYS A 3 13.73 4.27 -18.39
N VAL A 4 13.09 5.09 -19.23
CA VAL A 4 12.77 6.50 -18.90
C VAL A 4 11.55 6.56 -17.98
N ILE A 5 10.55 5.70 -18.21
CA ILE A 5 9.38 5.59 -17.33
C ILE A 5 9.80 5.11 -15.94
N LEU A 6 10.67 4.10 -15.88
CA LEU A 6 11.22 3.60 -14.62
C LEU A 6 12.00 4.69 -13.88
N ALA A 7 12.83 5.46 -14.58
CA ALA A 7 13.56 6.58 -14.00
C ALA A 7 12.61 7.67 -13.46
N VAL A 8 11.56 8.03 -14.19
CA VAL A 8 10.56 9.02 -13.74
C VAL A 8 9.79 8.53 -12.51
N VAL A 9 9.40 7.25 -12.47
CA VAL A 9 8.76 6.64 -11.30
C VAL A 9 9.70 6.66 -10.10
N ILE A 10 10.99 6.33 -10.30
CA ILE A 10 12.01 6.40 -9.26
C ILE A 10 12.17 7.85 -8.76
N THR A 11 12.32 8.83 -9.64
CA THR A 11 12.50 10.24 -9.25
C THR A 11 11.28 10.80 -8.49
N LEU A 12 10.06 10.41 -8.86
CA LEU A 12 8.84 10.79 -8.14
C LEU A 12 8.76 10.15 -6.74
N LEU A 13 9.26 8.93 -6.58
CA LEU A 13 9.33 8.26 -5.27
C LEU A 13 10.39 8.89 -4.35
N PHE A 14 11.45 9.49 -4.91
CA PHE A 14 12.52 10.14 -4.14
C PHE A 14 12.28 11.64 -3.87
N SER A 15 11.40 12.33 -4.61
CA SER A 15 11.19 13.78 -4.40
C SER A 15 10.36 14.12 -3.16
N SER A 16 9.69 13.14 -2.54
CA SER A 16 8.83 13.33 -1.37
C SER A 16 9.57 13.26 -0.03
N THR A 17 10.90 13.04 -0.04
CA THR A 17 11.71 12.91 1.19
C THR A 17 12.07 14.23 1.87
N ILE A 18 11.68 15.38 1.32
CA ILE A 18 12.16 16.71 1.78
C ILE A 18 11.23 17.36 2.83
N VAL A 19 10.03 16.84 3.06
CA VAL A 19 9.14 17.31 4.14
C VAL A 19 8.75 16.12 5.00
N SER A 20 9.27 16.07 6.23
CA SER A 20 8.92 15.05 7.22
C SER A 20 7.50 15.31 7.74
N LYS A 21 6.48 15.04 6.93
CA LYS A 21 5.13 14.90 7.45
C LYS A 21 5.11 13.79 8.49
N GLU A 22 4.45 14.03 9.61
CA GLU A 22 4.17 12.97 10.55
C GLU A 22 3.39 11.86 9.85
N PHE A 23 3.64 10.60 10.22
CA PHE A 23 3.11 9.47 9.47
C PHE A 23 1.57 9.51 9.37
N HIS A 24 0.90 9.98 10.41
CA HIS A 24 -0.56 10.10 10.45
C HIS A 24 -1.14 11.14 9.47
N GLU A 25 -0.32 12.08 8.97
CA GLU A 25 -0.74 13.05 7.96
C GLU A 25 -0.74 12.47 6.54
N ARG A 26 -0.19 11.28 6.36
CA ARG A 26 -0.09 10.60 5.07
C ARG A 26 -1.43 9.97 4.73
N LYS A 27 -2.33 10.77 4.19
CA LYS A 27 -3.71 10.37 3.86
C LYS A 27 -3.79 9.44 2.65
N TYR A 28 -2.72 9.35 1.86
CA TYR A 28 -2.72 8.58 0.63
C TYR A 28 -1.56 7.59 0.57
N SER A 29 -1.73 6.57 -0.25
CA SER A 29 -0.66 5.63 -0.57
C SER A 29 -0.70 5.27 -2.04
N THR A 30 0.45 4.88 -2.56
CA THR A 30 0.58 4.31 -3.91
C THR A 30 1.42 3.05 -3.85
N GLY A 31 1.23 2.17 -4.81
CA GLY A 31 1.97 0.92 -4.95
C GLY A 31 1.93 0.44 -6.39
N ILE A 32 2.53 -0.72 -6.65
CA ILE A 32 2.59 -1.29 -8.00
C ILE A 32 1.47 -2.30 -8.29
N ILE A 33 0.81 -2.85 -7.27
CA ILE A 33 -0.25 -3.86 -7.44
C ILE A 33 -1.56 -3.45 -6.75
N ALA A 34 -1.64 -3.55 -5.43
CA ALA A 34 -2.90 -3.37 -4.71
C ALA A 34 -2.63 -2.82 -3.29
N PRO A 35 -2.92 -1.54 -3.03
CA PRO A 35 -3.49 -0.55 -3.96
C PRO A 35 -2.44 0.05 -4.91
N LEU A 36 -2.86 0.40 -6.13
CA LEU A 36 -2.13 1.30 -7.04
C LEU A 36 -2.27 2.75 -6.55
N PHE A 37 -3.48 3.14 -6.15
CA PHE A 37 -3.76 4.37 -5.42
C PHE A 37 -4.70 4.06 -4.25
N GLY A 38 -4.31 4.50 -3.05
CA GLY A 38 -4.97 4.17 -1.80
C GLY A 38 -5.27 5.40 -0.95
N TRP A 39 -6.38 5.32 -0.23
CA TRP A 39 -6.78 6.18 0.87
C TRP A 39 -6.48 5.45 2.17
N ASN A 40 -5.74 6.11 3.04
CA ASN A 40 -5.33 5.59 4.33
C ASN A 40 -6.35 6.00 5.39
N HIS A 41 -6.73 5.05 6.24
CA HIS A 41 -7.71 5.23 7.29
C HIS A 41 -7.01 5.01 8.63
N PHE A 42 -7.10 6.02 9.48
CA PHE A 42 -6.51 6.04 10.80
C PHE A 42 -7.59 5.83 11.87
N ASP A 43 -7.22 5.26 13.00
CA ASP A 43 -8.07 5.20 14.19
C ASP A 43 -8.06 6.52 14.97
N GLU A 44 -8.78 6.57 16.10
CA GLU A 44 -8.85 7.74 16.99
C GLU A 44 -7.49 8.12 17.61
N ASN A 45 -6.55 7.17 17.65
CA ASN A 45 -5.19 7.34 18.16
C ASN A 45 -4.19 7.66 17.03
N ASN A 46 -4.67 8.02 15.84
CA ASN A 46 -3.85 8.32 14.66
C ASN A 46 -3.00 7.14 14.14
N ASN A 47 -3.35 5.89 14.46
CA ASN A 47 -2.69 4.72 13.92
C ASN A 47 -3.33 4.28 12.61
N LEU A 48 -2.52 3.90 11.62
CA LEU A 48 -3.03 3.34 10.37
C LEU A 48 -3.63 1.96 10.63
N ILE A 49 -4.90 1.77 10.25
CA ILE A 49 -5.62 0.50 10.45
C ILE A 49 -6.11 -0.15 9.15
N LYS A 50 -6.24 0.65 8.08
CA LYS A 50 -6.83 0.19 6.82
C LYS A 50 -6.40 1.08 5.66
N VAL A 51 -6.23 0.47 4.49
CA VAL A 51 -6.05 1.16 3.22
C VAL A 51 -7.12 0.68 2.26
N THR A 52 -7.85 1.60 1.64
CA THR A 52 -8.81 1.29 0.56
C THR A 52 -8.33 1.93 -0.72
N GLY A 53 -8.58 1.37 -1.88
CA GLY A 53 -8.01 1.94 -3.10
C GLY A 53 -8.46 1.29 -4.38
N VAL A 54 -7.89 1.78 -5.47
CA VAL A 54 -7.95 1.15 -6.79
C VAL A 54 -6.66 0.36 -7.00
N ASN A 55 -6.77 -0.88 -7.46
CA ASN A 55 -5.60 -1.71 -7.81
C ASN A 55 -5.18 -1.54 -9.28
N ALA A 56 -4.03 -2.10 -9.63
CA ALA A 56 -3.45 -2.02 -10.98
C ALA A 56 -4.32 -2.67 -12.07
N LEU A 57 -5.26 -3.55 -11.69
CA LEU A 57 -6.25 -4.15 -12.58
C LEU A 57 -7.58 -3.38 -12.59
N LEU A 58 -7.57 -2.10 -12.21
CA LEU A 58 -8.71 -1.19 -12.20
C LEU A 58 -9.91 -1.66 -11.37
N GLY A 59 -9.67 -2.52 -10.39
CA GLY A 59 -10.71 -2.91 -9.44
C GLY A 59 -10.50 -2.29 -8.06
N TYR A 60 -11.39 -2.62 -7.13
CA TYR A 60 -11.35 -2.11 -5.77
C TYR A 60 -10.43 -2.95 -4.88
N THR A 61 -9.82 -2.35 -3.86
CA THR A 61 -9.06 -3.03 -2.82
C THR A 61 -9.41 -2.45 -1.47
N LYS A 62 -9.59 -3.32 -0.48
CA LYS A 62 -9.61 -3.01 0.96
C LYS A 62 -8.59 -3.90 1.65
N LYS A 63 -7.51 -3.30 2.12
CA LYS A 63 -6.48 -3.91 2.97
C LYS A 63 -6.74 -3.47 4.41
N LYS A 64 -6.91 -4.40 5.34
CA LYS A 64 -7.10 -4.12 6.76
C LYS A 64 -6.02 -4.85 7.55
N PHE A 65 -5.29 -4.10 8.38
CA PHE A 65 -4.29 -4.67 9.26
C PHE A 65 -4.97 -5.38 10.44
N PHE A 66 -4.36 -6.46 10.94
CA PHE A 66 -4.90 -7.17 12.11
C PHE A 66 -4.75 -6.34 13.39
N TYR A 67 -3.70 -5.51 13.43
CA TYR A 67 -3.36 -4.59 14.51
C TYR A 67 -3.07 -3.20 13.94
N PRO A 68 -3.09 -2.14 14.76
CA PRO A 68 -2.54 -0.85 14.37
C PRO A 68 -1.14 -1.00 13.79
N VAL A 69 -0.84 -0.28 12.70
CA VAL A 69 0.46 -0.40 12.02
C VAL A 69 1.58 0.17 12.87
N GLU A 70 2.64 -0.62 13.01
CA GLU A 70 3.90 -0.22 13.64
C GLU A 70 4.98 0.04 12.57
N LEU A 71 5.71 1.15 12.74
CA LEU A 71 6.77 1.55 11.82
C LEU A 71 8.03 0.72 12.06
N ASN A 72 8.71 0.38 10.96
CA ASN A 72 9.89 -0.49 10.93
C ASN A 72 9.61 -1.92 11.42
N GLU A 73 8.35 -2.36 11.34
CA GLU A 73 7.92 -3.70 11.69
C GLU A 73 7.11 -4.37 10.57
N PHE A 74 6.95 -5.68 10.67
CA PHE A 74 6.08 -6.45 9.79
C PHE A 74 4.65 -6.42 10.33
N ASN A 75 3.73 -5.91 9.51
CA ASN A 75 2.33 -5.68 9.87
C ASN A 75 1.43 -6.66 9.10
N PRO A 76 0.93 -7.73 9.76
CA PRO A 76 0.01 -8.67 9.13
C PRO A 76 -1.30 -7.99 8.72
N PHE A 77 -1.84 -8.38 7.57
CA PHE A 77 -3.11 -7.88 7.06
C PHE A 77 -3.91 -8.94 6.33
N TRP A 78 -5.21 -8.67 6.18
CA TRP A 78 -6.05 -9.31 5.17
C TRP A 78 -6.50 -8.27 4.15
N SER A 79 -6.83 -8.75 2.95
CA SER A 79 -7.34 -7.91 1.89
C SER A 79 -8.50 -8.57 1.15
N VAL A 80 -9.44 -7.76 0.70
CA VAL A 80 -10.49 -8.16 -0.24
C VAL A 80 -10.61 -7.11 -1.32
N GLY A 81 -11.14 -7.49 -2.47
CA GLY A 81 -11.29 -6.56 -3.56
C GLY A 81 -11.91 -7.18 -4.80
N THR A 82 -11.80 -6.46 -5.90
CA THR A 82 -12.14 -6.94 -7.23
C THR A 82 -10.98 -6.69 -8.19
N TRP A 83 -10.82 -7.53 -9.21
CA TRP A 83 -10.04 -7.24 -10.41
C TRP A 83 -11.00 -6.93 -11.56
N TYR A 84 -10.61 -5.98 -12.41
CA TYR A 84 -11.44 -5.50 -13.53
C TYR A 84 -12.86 -5.09 -13.08
N GLY A 85 -13.00 -4.62 -11.84
CA GLY A 85 -14.27 -4.25 -11.21
C GLY A 85 -15.18 -5.42 -10.79
N ILE A 86 -15.05 -6.62 -11.37
CA ILE A 86 -16.05 -7.69 -11.23
C ILE A 86 -15.53 -9.01 -10.65
N ILE A 87 -14.24 -9.32 -10.78
CA ILE A 87 -13.68 -10.61 -10.33
C ILE A 87 -13.28 -10.45 -8.86
N PRO A 88 -14.01 -11.01 -7.88
CA PRO A 88 -13.64 -10.83 -6.49
C PRO A 88 -12.30 -11.50 -6.19
N TYR A 89 -11.62 -11.04 -5.15
CA TYR A 89 -10.49 -11.75 -4.56
C TYR A 89 -10.43 -11.55 -3.05
N ILE A 90 -9.74 -12.47 -2.38
CA ILE A 90 -9.33 -12.37 -0.99
C ILE A 90 -7.84 -12.70 -0.88
N GLY A 91 -7.16 -12.05 0.06
CA GLY A 91 -5.77 -12.33 0.33
C GLY A 91 -5.39 -12.06 1.77
N VAL A 92 -4.24 -12.59 2.15
CA VAL A 92 -3.60 -12.37 3.45
C VAL A 92 -2.12 -12.17 3.22
N GLY A 93 -1.48 -11.37 4.07
CA GLY A 93 -0.07 -11.05 3.89
C GLY A 93 0.50 -10.27 5.05
N THR A 94 1.70 -9.76 4.82
CA THR A 94 2.42 -8.89 5.74
C THR A 94 3.06 -7.74 4.99
N GLU A 95 3.12 -6.58 5.63
CA GLU A 95 3.73 -5.36 5.09
C GLU A 95 4.77 -4.84 6.04
N TYR A 96 6.00 -4.69 5.57
CA TYR A 96 7.02 -3.92 6.24
C TYR A 96 6.88 -2.46 5.83
N LEU A 97 6.65 -1.56 6.80
CA LEU A 97 6.50 -0.13 6.56
C LEU A 97 7.62 0.64 7.24
N HIS A 98 8.50 1.22 6.44
CA HIS A 98 9.59 2.05 6.96
C HIS A 98 9.08 3.43 7.35
N GLN A 99 9.70 4.05 8.36
CA GLN A 99 9.31 5.38 8.89
C GLN A 99 9.27 6.51 7.85
N ASN A 100 10.04 6.38 6.76
CA ASN A 100 10.00 7.35 5.67
C ASN A 100 8.76 7.19 4.76
N GLY A 101 7.92 6.18 4.96
CA GLY A 101 6.71 5.88 4.19
C GLY A 101 6.88 4.83 3.10
N VAL A 102 8.10 4.38 2.82
CA VAL A 102 8.32 3.29 1.88
C VAL A 102 7.83 1.99 2.52
N TYR A 103 7.09 1.19 1.76
CA TYR A 103 6.68 -0.13 2.20
C TYR A 103 7.00 -1.22 1.18
N ALA A 104 7.16 -2.43 1.70
CA ALA A 104 7.21 -3.66 0.92
C ALA A 104 6.25 -4.66 1.56
N SER A 105 5.41 -5.30 0.75
CA SER A 105 4.49 -6.32 1.22
C SER A 105 4.60 -7.61 0.43
N PHE A 106 4.35 -8.69 1.14
CA PHE A 106 4.21 -10.03 0.60
C PHE A 106 2.84 -10.55 1.00
N GLN A 107 2.08 -11.05 0.02
CA GLN A 107 0.75 -11.58 0.25
C GLN A 107 0.44 -12.75 -0.68
N THR A 108 -0.52 -13.56 -0.26
CA THR A 108 -1.21 -14.50 -1.13
C THR A 108 -2.55 -13.91 -1.52
N VAL A 109 -2.87 -13.86 -2.82
CA VAL A 109 -4.24 -13.64 -3.30
C VAL A 109 -4.75 -14.98 -3.77
N TYR A 110 -5.78 -15.51 -3.11
CA TYR A 110 -6.09 -16.93 -3.15
C TYR A 110 -4.82 -17.75 -2.82
N TYR A 111 -4.32 -18.51 -3.79
CA TYR A 111 -3.11 -19.34 -3.70
C TYR A 111 -1.92 -18.75 -4.46
N TYR A 112 -2.08 -17.59 -5.11
CA TYR A 112 -1.01 -16.95 -5.86
C TYR A 112 -0.22 -15.97 -4.99
N PRO A 113 1.10 -16.16 -4.82
CA PRO A 113 1.95 -15.21 -4.12
C PRO A 113 2.10 -13.93 -4.94
N SER A 114 2.22 -12.80 -4.25
CA SER A 114 2.37 -11.47 -4.82
C SER A 114 3.24 -10.60 -3.93
N PHE A 115 4.05 -9.76 -4.55
CA PHE A 115 4.87 -8.76 -3.88
C PHE A 115 4.42 -7.37 -4.31
N ASN A 116 4.29 -6.45 -3.37
CA ASN A 116 3.98 -5.06 -3.69
C ASN A 116 4.99 -4.15 -2.99
N VAL A 117 5.34 -3.05 -3.64
CA VAL A 117 6.18 -2.00 -3.09
C VAL A 117 5.51 -0.67 -3.37
N GLY A 118 5.69 0.28 -2.47
CA GLY A 118 5.02 1.56 -2.59
C GLY A 118 5.41 2.59 -1.57
N TYR A 119 4.59 3.64 -1.48
CA TYR A 119 4.85 4.81 -0.66
C TYR A 119 3.57 5.37 -0.04
N TYR A 120 3.64 5.76 1.23
CA TYR A 120 2.61 6.51 1.96
C TYR A 120 2.95 8.02 1.96
N PHE A 121 2.00 8.91 1.62
CA PHE A 121 2.21 10.36 1.47
C PHE A 121 1.01 11.26 1.84
#